data_AF-A0A4Z0NG95-F1
#
_entry.id   AF-A0A4Z0NG95-F1
#
_cell.length_a   1.000
_cell.length_b   1.000
_cell.length_c   1.000
_cell.angle_alpha   90.00
_cell.angle_beta   90.00
_cell.angle_gamma   90.00
#
_symmetry.space_group_name_H-M   'P 1'
#
loop_
_entity.id
_entity.type
_entity.pdbx_description
1 polymer ?
#
loop_
_entity_poly.entity_id
_entity_poly.type
_entity_poly.pdbx_seq_one_letter_code
_entity_poly.pdbx_strand_id
1 'polypeptide(L)' 'MTTSAQWQRTLDAVVVIAEEIARLSPDCADRAMQIVRLIRAVDPPARRGGAATTDDMDDDEDQELGIGPLHRNKSQDRV' A
#
# COMPACT_ATOMS: atom_id res chain seq x y z
N MET A 1 -3.75 8.33 -0.27
CA MET A 1 -3.90 6.87 -0.47
C MET A 1 -2.58 6.23 -0.09
N THR A 2 -2.52 5.44 0.98
CA THR A 2 -1.32 4.70 1.38
C THR A 2 -1.23 3.40 0.59
N THR A 3 -0.13 3.16 -0.11
CA THR A 3 0.08 1.90 -0.82
C THR A 3 0.42 0.78 0.17
N SER A 4 0.18 -0.49 -0.16
CA SER A 4 0.49 -1.60 0.75
C SER A 4 1.99 -1.70 1.10
N ALA A 5 2.89 -1.24 0.21
CA ALA A 5 4.33 -1.14 0.49
C ALA A 5 4.66 -0.01 1.49
N GLN A 6 3.91 1.09 1.46
CA GLN A 6 4.03 2.15 2.47
C GLN A 6 3.49 1.68 3.82
N TRP A 7 2.36 0.94 3.83
CA TRP A 7 1.79 0.35 5.02
C TRP A 7 2.76 -0.61 5.74
N GLN A 8 3.40 -1.51 5.00
CA GLN A 8 4.37 -2.44 5.59
C GLN A 8 5.56 -1.69 6.21
N ARG A 9 6.12 -0.70 5.50
CA ARG A 9 7.19 0.16 6.05
C ARG A 9 6.77 0.89 7.32
N THR A 10 5.52 1.36 7.39
CA THR A 10 5.00 1.99 8.60
C THR A 10 4.87 0.99 9.75
N LEU A 11 4.38 -0.22 9.49
CA LEU A 11 4.31 -1.28 10.49
C LEU A 11 5.70 -1.64 11.04
N ASP A 12 6.69 -1.79 10.17
CA ASP A 12 8.05 -2.13 10.57
C ASP A 12 8.66 -1.02 11.44
N ALA A 13 8.45 0.25 11.07
CA ALA A 13 8.89 1.39 11.88
C ALA A 13 8.23 1.43 13.26
N VAL A 14 6.93 1.12 13.34
CA VAL A 14 6.22 1.07 14.64
C VAL A 14 6.74 -0.06 15.52
N VAL A 15 7.08 -1.23 14.94
CA VAL A 15 7.68 -2.34 15.70
C VAL A 15 9.02 -1.92 16.30
N VAL A 16 9.89 -1.29 15.51
CA VAL A 16 11.20 -0.81 15.99
C VAL A 16 11.03 0.16 17.16
N ILE A 17 10.12 1.12 17.04
CA ILE A 17 9.83 2.09 18.12
C ILE A 17 9.31 1.37 19.37
N ALA A 18 8.41 0.39 19.21
CA ALA A 18 7.87 -0.37 20.34
C ALA A 18 8.95 -1.17 21.07
N GLU A 19 9.90 -1.76 20.35
CA GLU A 19 11.05 -2.46 20.92
C GLU A 19 12.01 -1.51 21.65
N GLU A 20 12.23 -0.31 21.10
CA GLU A 20 13.03 0.72 21.75
C GLU A 20 12.38 1.19 23.07
N ILE A 21 11.06 1.41 23.06
CA ILE A 21 10.29 1.73 24.27
C ILE A 21 10.42 0.61 25.30
N ALA A 22 10.26 -0.66 24.89
CA ALA A 22 10.37 -1.80 25.81
C ALA A 22 11.77 -1.90 26.45
N ARG A 23 12.82 -1.50 25.73
CA ARG A 23 14.20 -1.48 26.22
C ARG A 23 14.45 -0.33 27.19
N LEU A 24 13.90 0.86 26.91
CA LEU A 24 14.08 2.06 27.74
C LEU A 24 13.17 2.07 28.98
N SER A 25 11.97 1.52 28.85
CA SER A 25 10.94 1.47 29.89
C SER A 25 10.22 0.11 29.83
N PRO A 26 10.67 -0.87 30.64
CA PRO A 26 10.04 -2.18 30.72
C PRO A 26 8.56 -2.10 31.12
N ASP A 27 8.21 -1.13 31.98
CA ASP A 27 6.83 -0.88 32.44
C ASP A 27 5.89 -0.49 31.28
N CYS A 28 6.43 0.05 30.19
CA CYS A 28 5.67 0.44 29.01
C CYS A 28 5.66 -0.65 27.91
N ALA A 29 6.45 -1.71 28.04
CA ALA A 29 6.65 -2.73 27.01
C ALA A 29 5.33 -3.39 26.59
N ASP A 30 4.50 -3.79 27.55
CA ASP A 30 3.21 -4.43 27.27
C ASP A 30 2.25 -3.52 26.50
N ARG A 31 2.20 -2.23 26.86
CA ARG A 31 1.38 -1.23 26.15
C ARG A 31 1.90 -0.97 24.74
N ALA A 32 3.23 -0.90 24.57
CA ALA A 32 3.85 -0.73 23.25
C ALA A 32 3.51 -1.92 22.33
N MET A 33 3.59 -3.14 22.85
CA MET A 33 3.22 -4.35 22.10
C MET A 33 1.71 -4.44 21.83
N GLN A 34 0.86 -3.91 22.72
CA GLN A 34 -0.58 -3.79 22.47
C GLN A 34 -0.87 -2.88 21.27
N ILE A 35 -0.15 -1.76 21.13
CA ILE A 35 -0.28 -0.85 19.97
C ILE A 35 0.08 -1.58 18.66
N VAL A 36 1.18 -2.33 18.64
CA VAL A 36 1.59 -3.12 17.47
C VAL A 36 0.50 -4.12 17.07
N ARG A 37 -0.11 -4.82 18.04
CA ARG A 37 -1.20 -5.77 17.79
C ARG A 37 -2.44 -5.07 17.22
N LEU A 38 -2.80 -3.90 17.74
CA LEU A 38 -3.94 -3.14 17.25
C LEU A 38 -3.74 -2.70 15.80
N ILE A 39 -2.56 -2.19 15.44
CA ILE A 39 -2.30 -1.74 14.06
C ILE A 39 -2.29 -2.94 13.09
N ARG A 40 -1.77 -4.10 13.51
CA ARG A 40 -1.84 -5.33 12.71
C ARG A 40 -3.26 -5.87 12.52
N ALA A 41 -4.17 -5.58 13.44
CA ALA A 41 -5.58 -5.95 13.35
C ALA A 41 -6.38 -4.99 12.46
N VAL A 42 -5.84 -3.81 12.13
CA VAL A 42 -6.43 -2.91 11.14
C VAL A 42 -6.07 -3.42 9.75
N ASP A 43 -7.07 -3.58 8.89
CA ASP A 43 -6.86 -4.06 7.53
C ASP A 43 -5.86 -3.16 6.78
N PRO A 44 -4.84 -3.75 6.12
CA PRO A 44 -3.97 -2.98 5.26
C PRO A 44 -4.79 -2.32 4.14
N PRO A 45 -4.42 -1.12 3.69
CA PRO A 45 -5.08 -0.49 2.56
C PRO A 45 -5.07 -1.45 1.37
N ALA A 46 -6.24 -1.63 0.75
CA ALA A 46 -6.45 -2.57 -0.35
C ALA A 46 -5.28 -2.51 -1.33
N ARG A 47 -4.57 -3.64 -1.49
CA ARG A 47 -3.54 -3.78 -2.52
C ARG A 47 -4.20 -3.43 -3.83
N ARG A 48 -3.85 -2.27 -4.40
CA ARG A 48 -4.22 -1.94 -5.78
C ARG A 48 -3.35 -2.83 -6.67
N GLY A 49 -3.82 -4.04 -6.95
CA GLY A 49 -3.19 -5.03 -7.81
C GLY A 49 -3.75 -6.43 -7.48
N GLY A 50 -4.32 -7.20 -8.39
CA GLY A 50 -4.56 -7.02 -9.81
C GLY A 50 -5.61 -8.05 -10.24
N ALA A 51 -6.21 -7.84 -11.41
CA ALA A 51 -6.91 -8.91 -12.10
C ALA A 51 -5.95 -10.10 -12.24
N ALA A 52 -6.44 -11.28 -11.91
CA ALA A 52 -5.73 -12.52 -12.14
C ALA A 52 -5.53 -12.72 -13.65
N THR A 53 -4.37 -12.37 -14.17
CA THR A 53 -3.84 -13.00 -15.38
C THR A 53 -2.35 -13.20 -15.16
N THR A 54 -2.01 -14.46 -14.95
CA THR A 54 -0.75 -15.09 -15.35
C THR A 54 -0.14 -14.37 -16.55
N ASP A 55 1.03 -13.77 -16.38
CA ASP A 55 2.15 -14.02 -17.28
C ASP A 55 3.43 -13.59 -16.57
N ASP A 56 4.23 -14.61 -16.30
CA ASP A 56 5.61 -14.55 -15.85
C ASP A 56 6.42 -14.38 -17.14
N MET A 57 6.85 -13.15 -17.46
CA MET A 57 7.93 -12.90 -18.42
C MET A 57 8.76 -11.71 -17.96
N ASP A 58 10.00 -12.02 -17.58
CA ASP A 58 11.13 -11.13 -17.71
C ASP A 58 11.12 -10.43 -19.08
N ASP A 59 11.49 -9.16 -19.13
CA ASP A 59 12.70 -8.68 -19.83
C ASP A 59 12.66 -7.14 -19.96
N ASP A 60 13.86 -6.59 -20.01
CA ASP A 60 14.24 -5.20 -20.20
C ASP A 60 13.59 -4.49 -21.42
N GLU A 61 13.84 -3.19 -21.52
CA GLU A 61 13.84 -2.35 -22.73
C GLU A 61 12.70 -1.32 -22.94
N ASP A 62 13.13 -0.05 -22.92
CA ASP A 62 12.53 1.13 -23.53
C ASP A 62 11.74 0.87 -24.84
N GLN A 63 10.42 1.13 -24.83
CA GLN A 63 9.72 1.47 -26.08
C GLN A 63 8.47 2.35 -25.86
N GLU A 64 8.65 3.64 -26.17
CA GLU A 64 7.85 4.36 -27.17
C GLU A 64 6.31 4.32 -27.12
N LEU A 65 5.73 5.50 -26.85
CA LEU A 65 4.53 6.09 -27.47
C LEU A 65 3.34 5.16 -27.81
N GLY A 66 2.33 5.15 -26.94
CA GLY A 66 1.00 4.59 -27.23
C GLY A 66 -0.13 5.55 -26.86
N ILE A 67 -0.52 6.42 -27.79
CA ILE A 67 -1.68 7.32 -27.68
C ILE A 67 -2.96 6.46 -27.63
N GLY A 68 -3.64 6.43 -26.48
CA GLY A 68 -4.92 5.72 -26.31
C GLY A 68 -6.12 6.47 -26.91
N PRO A 69 -7.21 5.79 -27.27
CA PRO A 69 -8.27 6.35 -28.11
C PRO A 69 -9.05 7.48 -27.41
N LEU A 70 -9.11 8.63 -28.06
CA LEU A 70 -9.91 9.78 -27.65
C LEU A 70 -11.40 9.43 -27.78
N HIS A 71 -12.04 9.03 -26.66
CA HIS A 71 -13.48 8.82 -26.61
C HIS A 71 -14.23 10.15 -26.83
N ARG A 72 -14.64 10.34 -28.08
CA ARG A 72 -15.53 11.40 -28.57
C ARG A 72 -16.95 11.16 -28.06
N ASN A 73 -17.34 11.80 -26.97
CA ASN A 73 -18.74 11.91 -26.57
C ASN A 73 -19.42 13.02 -27.40
N LYS A 74 -20.22 12.60 -28.38
CA LYS A 74 -21.23 13.42 -29.06
C LYS A 74 -22.31 13.81 -28.04
N SER A 75 -22.36 15.08 -27.65
CA SER A 75 -23.57 15.66 -27.05
C SER A 75 -24.47 16.17 -28.17
N GLN A 76 -25.31 15.29 -28.71
CA GLN A 76 -26.67 15.62 -29.14
C GLN A 76 -27.48 15.75 -27.83
N ASP A 77 -28.44 16.64 -27.59
CA ASP A 77 -29.30 17.48 -28.42
C ASP A 77 -30.14 18.37 -27.45
N ARG A 78 -30.53 19.57 -27.92
CA ARG A 78 -31.73 20.38 -27.56
C ARG A 78 -32.16 20.57 -26.10
N VAL A 79 -32.22 21.84 -25.66
CA VAL A 79 -33.46 22.63 -25.42
C VAL A 79 -33.15 24.10 -25.72
#